data_AF-A0A843YUF9-F1
#
_entry.id   AF-A0A843YUF9-F1
#
_cell.length_a   1.000
_cell.length_b   1.000
_cell.length_c   1.000
_cell.angle_alpha   90.00
_cell.angle_beta   90.00
_cell.angle_gamma   90.00
#
_symmetry.space_group_name_H-M   'P 1'
#
loop_
_entity.id
_entity.type
_entity.pdbx_description
1 polymer ?
#
loop_
_entity_poly.entity_id
_entity_poly.type
_entity_poly.pdbx_seq_one_letter_code
_entity_poly.pdbx_strand_id
1 'polypeptide(L)'
;MQIDMTRPSKLYRYSERKWLERSLNFGEFRLRPASDYKNHETDHARHDDELIRVSKSPANTVTITVEGTGQQLKPIGEIVYQSEVGTNYLTICFSEIWDELLFQDFPGTDACLVIHDVETFAERFHAEAQSALLEWGGIDAPVVYGGDSPLGAVFSKPLPFILQKEWRFAWRPPVPIHHIEPITISIGSIANIAEIIERPRLEPHI
;
A
#
# COMPACT_ATOMS: atom_id res chain seq x y z
N MET A 1 18.94 6.45 3.66
CA MET A 1 18.58 5.13 3.09
C MET A 1 18.06 5.40 1.68
N GLN A 2 18.71 4.89 0.64
CA GLN A 2 18.24 5.04 -0.73
C GLN A 2 17.21 3.94 -0.97
N ILE A 3 15.98 4.31 -1.33
CA ILE A 3 14.96 3.34 -1.71
C ILE A 3 15.22 2.96 -3.16
N ASP A 4 15.32 1.67 -3.42
CA ASP A 4 15.30 1.17 -4.78
C ASP A 4 13.89 1.36 -5.34
N MET A 5 13.77 2.22 -6.34
CA MET A 5 12.50 2.48 -7.03
C MET A 5 12.37 1.64 -8.30
N THR A 6 13.30 0.71 -8.54
CA THR A 6 13.21 -0.23 -9.64
C THR A 6 12.05 -1.18 -9.39
N ARG A 7 11.16 -1.31 -10.38
CA ARG A 7 10.03 -2.24 -10.30
C ARG A 7 10.53 -3.67 -10.10
N PRO A 8 9.86 -4.48 -9.28
CA PRO A 8 10.22 -5.87 -9.09
C PRO A 8 9.98 -6.66 -10.38
N SER A 9 10.58 -7.85 -10.48
CA SER A 9 10.38 -8.73 -11.64
C SER A 9 8.96 -9.30 -11.71
N LYS A 10 8.28 -9.41 -10.56
CA LYS A 10 6.90 -9.88 -10.46
C LYS A 10 6.14 -9.12 -9.39
N LEU A 11 4.82 -9.06 -9.56
CA LEU A 11 3.89 -8.61 -8.54
C LEU A 11 2.84 -9.68 -8.23
N TYR A 12 2.43 -9.73 -6.97
CA TYR A 12 1.51 -10.76 -6.46
C TYR A 12 0.31 -10.10 -5.80
N ARG A 13 -0.90 -10.54 -6.13
CA ARG A 13 -2.13 -10.06 -5.50
C ARG A 13 -3.01 -11.21 -5.04
N TYR A 14 -3.12 -11.34 -3.72
CA TYR A 14 -3.92 -12.34 -3.03
C TYR A 14 -5.38 -11.88 -2.94
N SER A 15 -6.32 -12.70 -3.41
CA SER A 15 -7.77 -12.44 -3.26
C SER A 15 -8.62 -13.69 -3.50
N GLU A 16 -9.95 -13.53 -3.52
CA GLU A 16 -10.85 -14.58 -4.03
C GLU A 16 -10.68 -14.71 -5.56
N ARG A 17 -10.62 -15.95 -6.05
CA ARG A 17 -10.43 -16.30 -7.46
C ARG A 17 -11.38 -15.58 -8.39
N LYS A 18 -12.67 -15.48 -8.02
CA LYS A 18 -13.70 -14.81 -8.82
C LYS A 18 -13.36 -13.33 -9.13
N TRP A 19 -12.67 -12.64 -8.22
CA TRP A 19 -12.24 -11.26 -8.43
C TRP A 19 -10.99 -11.22 -9.29
N LEU A 20 -10.05 -12.14 -9.04
CA LEU A 20 -8.82 -12.23 -9.83
C LEU A 20 -9.08 -12.61 -11.28
N GLU A 21 -10.10 -13.42 -11.56
CA GLU A 21 -10.52 -13.74 -12.93
C GLU A 21 -11.00 -12.49 -13.69
N ARG A 22 -11.62 -11.53 -12.99
CA ARG A 22 -11.97 -10.23 -13.61
C ARG A 22 -10.72 -9.40 -13.88
N SER A 23 -9.79 -9.35 -12.91
CA SER A 23 -8.51 -8.67 -13.09
C SER A 23 -7.70 -9.26 -14.25
N LEU A 24 -7.63 -10.58 -14.37
CA LEU A 24 -6.89 -11.27 -15.42
C LEU A 24 -7.53 -11.06 -16.81
N ASN A 25 -8.83 -11.33 -16.93
CA ASN A 25 -9.50 -11.36 -18.24
C ASN A 25 -9.88 -9.98 -18.76
N PHE A 26 -10.23 -9.05 -17.86
CA PHE A 26 -10.74 -7.72 -18.22
C PHE A 26 -9.84 -6.58 -17.74
N GLY A 27 -8.75 -6.86 -17.03
CA GLY A 27 -7.90 -5.81 -16.46
C GLY A 27 -8.59 -4.99 -15.40
N GLU A 28 -9.62 -5.53 -14.74
CA GLU A 28 -10.40 -4.75 -13.78
C GLU A 28 -9.71 -4.67 -12.42
N PHE A 29 -9.48 -3.45 -11.95
CA PHE A 29 -8.90 -3.18 -10.65
C PHE A 29 -9.66 -2.08 -9.92
N ARG A 30 -10.05 -2.38 -8.68
CA ARG A 30 -10.73 -1.42 -7.80
C ARG A 30 -9.70 -0.69 -6.96
N LEU A 31 -9.53 0.60 -7.22
CA LEU A 31 -8.73 1.51 -6.40
C LEU A 31 -9.58 1.94 -5.21
N ARG A 32 -9.02 1.82 -4.01
CA ARG A 32 -9.74 2.15 -2.78
C ARG A 32 -9.18 3.42 -2.13
N PRO A 33 -10.03 4.26 -1.52
CA PRO A 33 -9.60 5.33 -0.65
C PRO A 33 -8.71 4.79 0.47
N ALA A 34 -7.65 5.49 0.79
CA ALA A 34 -6.80 5.17 1.94
C ALA A 34 -7.59 5.13 3.26
N SER A 35 -8.63 5.96 3.38
CA SER A 35 -9.55 5.95 4.51
C SER A 35 -10.31 4.62 4.70
N ASP A 36 -10.56 3.85 3.64
CA ASP A 36 -11.33 2.61 3.72
C ASP A 36 -10.59 1.51 4.49
N TYR A 37 -9.26 1.58 4.53
CA TYR A 37 -8.44 0.62 5.25
C TYR A 37 -8.60 0.75 6.77
N LYS A 38 -8.96 1.94 7.29
CA LYS A 38 -9.27 2.13 8.72
C LYS A 38 -10.54 1.41 9.19
N ASN A 39 -11.51 1.21 8.31
CA ASN A 39 -12.88 0.82 8.69
C ASN A 39 -13.14 -0.69 8.61
N HIS A 40 -12.15 -1.51 8.24
CA HIS A 40 -12.29 -2.96 8.20
C HIS A 40 -11.84 -3.61 9.52
N GLU A 41 -12.69 -3.54 10.55
CA GLU A 41 -12.47 -4.01 11.93
C GLU A 41 -12.16 -5.51 12.12
N THR A 42 -12.16 -6.32 11.05
CA THR A 42 -12.01 -7.80 11.11
C THR A 42 -10.80 -8.35 10.35
N ASP A 43 -9.98 -7.48 9.74
CA ASP A 43 -8.82 -7.87 8.93
C ASP A 43 -7.55 -7.25 9.54
N HIS A 44 -6.94 -7.96 10.50
CA HIS A 44 -5.75 -7.47 11.23
C HIS A 44 -4.61 -7.02 10.30
N ALA A 45 -4.51 -7.55 9.09
CA ALA A 45 -3.49 -7.20 8.10
C ALA A 45 -3.69 -5.81 7.47
N ARG A 46 -4.88 -5.22 7.62
CA ARG A 46 -5.30 -3.91 7.06
C ARG A 46 -5.50 -2.81 8.10
N HIS A 47 -5.20 -3.08 9.37
CA HIS A 47 -5.42 -2.16 10.50
C HIS A 47 -4.39 -1.02 10.61
N ASP A 48 -3.71 -0.62 9.53
CA ASP A 48 -2.87 0.57 9.55
C ASP A 48 -3.67 1.83 9.19
N ASP A 49 -3.43 2.89 9.96
CA ASP A 49 -3.95 4.21 9.65
C ASP A 49 -3.10 4.80 8.51
N GLU A 50 -3.50 4.50 7.28
CA GLU A 50 -2.84 4.96 6.04
C GLU A 50 -2.79 6.50 5.90
N LEU A 51 -3.54 7.24 6.74
CA LEU A 51 -3.60 8.70 6.72
C LEU A 51 -2.82 9.35 7.86
N ILE A 52 -2.55 8.63 8.95
CA ILE A 52 -1.95 9.14 10.18
C ILE A 52 -0.84 8.21 10.63
N ARG A 53 0.39 8.71 10.60
CA ARG A 53 1.54 8.01 11.15
C ARG A 53 1.87 8.53 12.54
N VAL A 54 1.83 7.64 13.52
CA VAL A 54 2.28 7.92 14.88
C VAL A 54 3.65 7.30 15.08
N SER A 55 4.65 8.13 15.39
CA SER A 55 5.97 7.66 15.83
C SER A 55 6.25 8.12 17.25
N LYS A 56 7.11 7.37 17.95
CA LYS A 56 7.41 7.60 19.37
C LYS A 56 8.91 7.68 19.55
N SER A 57 9.36 8.62 20.37
CA SER A 57 10.76 8.69 20.79
C SER A 57 10.86 8.81 22.31
N PRO A 58 11.79 8.09 22.93
CA PRO A 58 12.10 8.27 24.34
C PRO A 58 12.46 9.73 24.66
N ALA A 59 12.05 10.19 25.85
CA ALA A 59 12.30 11.56 26.31
C ALA A 59 13.79 11.98 26.21
N ASN A 60 14.69 11.04 26.45
CA ASN A 60 16.13 11.26 26.50
C ASN A 60 16.81 11.31 25.12
N THR A 61 16.10 10.99 24.03
CA THR A 61 16.64 11.04 22.67
C THR A 61 16.21 12.28 21.89
N VAL A 62 15.35 13.13 22.48
CA VAL A 62 14.76 14.30 21.82
C VAL A 62 15.19 15.57 22.52
N THR A 63 15.66 16.55 21.74
CA THR A 63 15.92 17.91 22.22
C THR A 63 14.89 18.85 21.59
N ILE A 64 14.10 19.53 22.43
CA ILE A 64 13.14 20.55 21.98
C ILE A 64 13.79 21.91 22.20
N THR A 65 13.88 22.73 21.14
CA THR A 65 14.42 24.09 21.23
C THR A 65 13.33 25.09 20.89
N VAL A 66 13.12 26.09 21.75
CA VAL A 66 12.18 27.18 21.49
C VAL A 66 12.81 28.16 20.51
N GLU A 67 12.26 28.25 19.31
CA GLU A 67 12.84 29.01 18.18
C GLU A 67 13.05 30.50 18.50
N GLY A 68 12.19 31.11 19.32
CA GLY A 68 12.28 32.53 19.69
C GLY A 68 13.25 32.86 20.83
N THR A 69 13.65 31.89 21.66
CA THR A 69 14.50 32.14 22.85
C THR A 69 15.76 31.30 22.88
N GLY A 70 15.87 30.28 22.02
CA GLY A 70 16.92 29.28 22.04
C GLY A 70 16.88 28.36 23.28
N GLN A 71 15.85 28.50 24.13
CA GLN A 71 15.74 27.70 25.34
C GLN A 71 15.53 26.23 24.99
N GLN A 72 16.34 25.35 25.58
CA GLN A 72 16.16 23.92 25.48
C GLN A 72 15.15 23.43 26.53
N LEU A 73 14.15 22.68 26.09
CA LEU A 73 13.18 22.00 26.93
C LEU A 73 13.50 20.51 26.96
N LYS A 74 13.50 19.94 28.17
CA LYS A 74 13.60 18.49 28.36
C LYS A 74 12.20 17.88 28.37
N PRO A 75 11.91 16.91 27.49
CA PRO A 75 10.70 16.12 27.60
C PRO A 75 10.58 15.44 28.97
N ILE A 76 9.38 15.48 29.55
CA ILE A 76 9.06 14.79 30.82
C ILE A 76 8.59 13.35 30.60
N GLY A 77 8.39 12.95 29.35
CA GLY A 77 7.89 11.64 28.95
C GLY A 77 8.14 11.38 27.47
N GLU A 78 7.66 10.24 27.00
CA GLU A 78 7.72 9.85 25.59
C GLU A 78 7.14 10.95 24.70
N ILE A 79 7.87 11.33 23.66
CA ILE A 79 7.39 12.26 22.64
C ILE A 79 6.70 11.45 21.56
N VAL A 80 5.46 11.85 21.26
CA VAL A 80 4.64 11.27 20.20
C VAL A 80 4.59 12.27 19.05
N TYR A 81 5.03 11.84 17.87
CA TYR A 81 4.91 12.60 16.63
C TYR A 81 3.75 12.05 15.82
N GLN A 82 2.94 12.94 15.26
CA GLN A 82 1.86 12.59 14.36
C GLN A 82 2.11 13.28 13.01
N SER A 83 2.26 12.48 11.96
CA SER A 83 2.35 12.97 10.58
C SER A 83 1.08 12.58 9.85
N GLU A 84 0.40 13.56 9.25
CA GLU A 84 -0.83 13.34 8.51
C GLU A 84 -0.60 13.59 7.02
N VAL A 85 -1.17 12.73 6.17
CA VAL A 85 -1.12 12.91 4.71
C VAL A 85 -1.89 14.17 4.28
N GLY A 86 -2.83 14.66 5.11
CA GLY A 86 -3.58 15.90 4.90
C GLY A 86 -4.64 15.83 3.80
N THR A 87 -4.67 14.76 3.01
CA THR A 87 -5.69 14.44 2.00
C THR A 87 -5.89 12.94 1.95
N ASN A 88 -7.09 12.52 1.60
CA ASN A 88 -7.36 11.15 1.17
C ASN A 88 -6.79 10.95 -0.25
N TYR A 89 -6.56 9.69 -0.62
CA TYR A 89 -5.97 9.30 -1.90
C TYR A 89 -6.46 7.90 -2.28
N LEU A 90 -6.36 7.56 -3.56
CA LEU A 90 -6.71 6.22 -4.05
C LEU A 90 -5.47 5.35 -4.08
N THR A 91 -5.59 4.10 -3.66
CA THR A 91 -4.47 3.15 -3.60
C THR A 91 -4.89 1.74 -3.99
N ILE A 92 -3.92 0.98 -4.46
CA ILE A 92 -3.97 -0.46 -4.61
C ILE A 92 -2.58 -1.04 -4.34
N CYS A 93 -2.53 -2.14 -3.57
CA CYS A 93 -1.27 -2.78 -3.19
C CYS A 93 -1.13 -4.17 -3.81
N PHE A 94 0.12 -4.51 -4.08
CA PHE A 94 0.59 -5.83 -4.49
C PHE A 94 1.74 -6.22 -3.56
N SER A 95 2.04 -7.51 -3.44
CA SER A 95 3.28 -7.97 -2.82
C SER A 95 4.37 -8.12 -3.89
N GLU A 96 5.61 -7.84 -3.49
CA GLU A 96 6.82 -8.09 -4.29
C GLU A 96 7.25 -9.57 -4.23
N ILE A 97 6.68 -10.36 -3.31
CA ILE A 97 7.05 -11.75 -3.09
C ILE A 97 5.85 -12.71 -3.16
N TRP A 98 6.14 -13.92 -3.63
CA TRP A 98 5.29 -15.07 -3.38
C TRP A 98 5.51 -15.57 -1.96
N ASP A 99 4.45 -15.61 -1.15
CA ASP A 99 4.47 -16.17 0.19
C ASP A 99 3.11 -16.80 0.51
N GLU A 100 3.12 -18.09 0.83
CA GLU A 100 1.91 -18.85 1.17
C GLU A 100 1.23 -18.34 2.45
N LEU A 101 1.98 -17.70 3.34
CA LEU A 101 1.45 -17.10 4.56
C LEU A 101 0.51 -15.93 4.26
N LEU A 102 0.71 -15.21 3.14
CA LEU A 102 -0.15 -14.08 2.76
C LEU A 102 -1.59 -14.52 2.38
N PHE A 103 -1.81 -15.81 2.11
CA PHE A 103 -3.18 -16.34 1.98
C PHE A 103 -3.94 -16.37 3.32
N GLN A 104 -3.24 -16.29 4.45
CA GLN A 104 -3.82 -16.27 5.79
C GLN A 104 -4.11 -14.84 6.24
N ASP A 105 -3.38 -13.86 5.72
CA ASP A 105 -3.50 -12.45 6.08
C ASP A 105 -4.83 -11.83 5.60
N PHE A 106 -5.45 -12.36 4.55
CA PHE A 106 -6.67 -11.79 3.97
C PHE A 106 -7.84 -12.78 3.97
N PRO A 107 -8.96 -12.49 4.67
CA PRO A 107 -10.13 -13.37 4.72
C PRO A 107 -10.68 -13.72 3.33
N GLY A 108 -11.00 -15.00 3.12
CA GLY A 108 -11.57 -15.49 1.86
C GLY A 108 -10.57 -15.69 0.72
N THR A 109 -9.29 -15.47 0.95
CA THR A 109 -8.27 -15.61 -0.11
C THR A 109 -8.00 -17.07 -0.45
N ASP A 110 -8.32 -17.44 -1.69
CA ASP A 110 -8.16 -18.78 -2.26
C ASP A 110 -7.28 -18.80 -3.52
N ALA A 111 -6.84 -17.64 -4.00
CA ALA A 111 -5.98 -17.53 -5.18
C ALA A 111 -5.08 -16.28 -5.13
N CYS A 112 -4.09 -16.26 -6.01
CA CYS A 112 -3.16 -15.16 -6.19
C CYS A 112 -2.94 -14.89 -7.67
N LEU A 113 -3.05 -13.61 -8.05
CA LEU A 113 -2.72 -13.13 -9.39
C LEU A 113 -1.22 -12.80 -9.41
N VAL A 114 -0.50 -13.44 -10.32
CA VAL A 114 0.94 -13.22 -10.55
C VAL A 114 1.10 -12.44 -11.84
N ILE A 115 1.71 -11.26 -11.75
CA ILE A 115 2.04 -10.41 -12.89
C ILE A 115 3.52 -10.61 -13.20
N HIS A 116 3.82 -11.08 -14.41
CA HIS A 116 5.18 -11.43 -14.86
C HIS A 116 5.89 -10.33 -15.65
N ASP A 117 5.13 -9.38 -16.21
CA ASP A 117 5.65 -8.19 -16.87
C ASP A 117 5.12 -6.94 -16.15
N VAL A 118 5.85 -6.56 -15.11
CA VAL A 118 5.48 -5.46 -14.20
C VAL A 118 5.55 -4.11 -14.90
N GLU A 119 6.47 -3.93 -15.85
CA GLU A 119 6.62 -2.68 -16.60
C GLU A 119 5.39 -2.44 -17.48
N THR A 120 5.06 -3.40 -18.35
CA THR A 120 3.87 -3.31 -19.21
C THR A 120 2.60 -3.17 -18.38
N PHE A 121 2.50 -3.89 -17.26
CA PHE A 121 1.36 -3.77 -16.36
C PHE A 121 1.25 -2.35 -15.79
N ALA A 122 2.32 -1.81 -15.21
CA ALA A 122 2.33 -0.51 -14.56
C ALA A 122 2.09 0.64 -15.55
N GLU A 123 2.63 0.56 -16.77
CA GLU A 123 2.36 1.53 -17.83
C GLU A 123 0.87 1.58 -18.20
N ARG A 124 0.25 0.43 -18.44
CA ARG A 124 -1.20 0.36 -18.72
C ARG A 124 -2.03 0.85 -17.54
N PHE A 125 -1.61 0.49 -16.33
CA PHE A 125 -2.30 0.89 -15.10
C PHE A 125 -2.30 2.39 -14.91
N HIS A 126 -1.15 3.04 -15.04
CA HIS A 126 -1.03 4.49 -14.94
C HIS A 126 -1.77 5.21 -16.08
N ALA A 127 -1.73 4.69 -17.30
CA ALA A 127 -2.45 5.29 -18.44
C ALA A 127 -3.97 5.33 -18.20
N GLU A 128 -4.57 4.23 -17.74
CA GLU A 128 -6.00 4.18 -17.43
C GLU A 128 -6.35 4.99 -16.18
N ALA A 129 -5.52 4.91 -15.14
CA ALA A 129 -5.74 5.70 -13.93
C ALA A 129 -5.66 7.20 -14.22
N GLN A 130 -4.72 7.65 -15.05
CA GLN A 130 -4.61 9.05 -15.47
C GLN A 130 -5.83 9.50 -16.29
N SER A 131 -6.39 8.62 -17.11
CA SER A 131 -7.62 8.89 -17.87
C SER A 131 -8.85 8.99 -16.96
N ALA A 132 -8.92 8.19 -15.90
CA ALA A 132 -10.01 8.20 -14.93
C ALA A 132 -9.88 9.31 -13.86
N LEU A 133 -8.64 9.68 -13.51
CA LEU A 133 -8.29 10.61 -12.44
C LEU A 133 -7.54 11.82 -13.00
N LEU A 134 -8.27 12.65 -13.74
CA LEU A 134 -7.70 13.82 -14.41
C LEU A 134 -6.97 14.74 -13.41
N GLU A 135 -5.72 15.10 -13.72
CA GLU A 135 -4.83 15.93 -12.89
C GLU A 135 -4.34 15.31 -11.58
N TRP A 136 -4.66 14.05 -11.27
CA TRP A 136 -4.13 13.38 -10.08
C TRP A 136 -2.68 12.95 -10.32
N GLY A 137 -1.85 13.11 -9.30
CA GLY A 137 -0.47 12.62 -9.32
C GLY A 137 -0.42 11.14 -8.96
N GLY A 138 -0.03 10.29 -9.91
CA GLY A 138 0.17 8.86 -9.72
C GLY A 138 1.63 8.48 -9.48
N ILE A 139 1.87 7.58 -8.52
CA ILE A 139 3.20 7.01 -8.27
C ILE A 139 3.06 5.54 -7.85
N ASP A 140 4.02 4.72 -8.26
CA ASP A 140 4.20 3.36 -7.78
C ASP A 140 5.60 3.14 -7.22
N ALA A 141 5.70 2.53 -6.03
CA ALA A 141 6.95 2.36 -5.29
C ALA A 141 6.82 1.32 -4.16
N PRO A 142 7.94 0.81 -3.61
CA PRO A 142 7.88 -0.09 -2.47
C PRO A 142 7.56 0.66 -1.18
N VAL A 143 6.89 -0.03 -0.26
CA VAL A 143 6.56 0.50 1.07
C VAL A 143 7.74 0.31 2.03
N VAL A 144 8.06 1.36 2.79
CA VAL A 144 9.05 1.31 3.87
C VAL A 144 8.41 0.90 5.17
N TYR A 145 8.96 -0.14 5.81
CA TYR A 145 8.46 -0.66 7.08
C TYR A 145 9.28 -0.17 8.26
N GLY A 146 8.60 0.27 9.33
CA GLY A 146 9.24 0.69 10.59
C GLY A 146 10.03 2.01 10.51
N GLY A 147 10.04 2.67 9.36
CA GLY A 147 10.71 3.95 9.13
C GLY A 147 9.92 4.83 8.17
N ASP A 148 10.41 6.04 7.93
CA ASP A 148 9.74 7.02 7.08
C ASP A 148 10.28 6.91 5.64
N SER A 149 9.36 6.72 4.70
CA SER A 149 9.67 6.79 3.27
C SER A 149 9.92 8.26 2.86
N PRO A 150 10.91 8.54 1.99
CA PRO A 150 11.07 9.84 1.35
C PRO A 150 9.87 10.20 0.46
N LEU A 151 9.02 9.23 0.09
CA LEU A 151 7.75 9.46 -0.61
C LEU A 151 6.59 9.79 0.35
N GLY A 152 6.89 9.91 1.65
CA GLY A 152 5.97 10.31 2.71
C GLY A 152 5.18 9.14 3.32
N ALA A 153 4.23 9.51 4.18
CA ALA A 153 3.44 8.55 4.96
C ALA A 153 2.68 7.52 4.09
N VAL A 154 2.28 7.89 2.86
CA VAL A 154 1.61 7.00 1.89
C VAL A 154 2.44 5.76 1.52
N PHE A 155 3.76 5.82 1.64
CA PHE A 155 4.66 4.70 1.37
C PHE A 155 5.38 4.22 2.63
N SER A 156 4.80 4.47 3.80
CA SER A 156 5.41 4.14 5.09
C SER A 156 4.44 3.32 5.93
N LYS A 157 4.83 2.12 6.36
CA LYS A 157 3.98 1.20 7.12
C LYS A 157 4.63 0.76 8.44
N PRO A 158 3.87 0.36 9.48
CA PRO A 158 4.45 -0.16 10.71
C PRO A 158 5.23 -1.47 10.48
N LEU A 159 6.28 -1.69 11.27
CA LEU A 159 7.17 -2.88 11.15
C LEU A 159 6.45 -4.25 11.22
N PRO A 160 5.37 -4.44 12.03
CA PRO A 160 4.67 -5.72 12.09
C PRO A 160 4.13 -6.24 10.75
N PHE A 161 3.93 -5.35 9.77
CA PHE A 161 3.41 -5.72 8.45
C PHE A 161 4.49 -6.02 7.41
N ILE A 162 5.77 -6.08 7.80
CA ILE A 162 6.91 -6.22 6.88
C ILE A 162 6.84 -7.48 5.99
N LEU A 163 6.11 -8.51 6.41
CA LEU A 163 5.91 -9.73 5.63
C LEU A 163 5.09 -9.49 4.35
N GLN A 164 4.29 -8.42 4.30
CA GLN A 164 3.47 -8.09 3.13
C GLN A 164 4.30 -7.65 1.93
N LYS A 165 5.51 -7.11 2.14
CA LYS A 165 6.45 -6.64 1.10
C LYS A 165 5.73 -5.87 -0.02
N GLU A 166 5.05 -4.80 0.37
CA GLU A 166 4.14 -4.11 -0.53
C GLU A 166 4.87 -3.29 -1.59
N TRP A 167 4.48 -3.52 -2.85
CA TRP A 167 4.55 -2.54 -3.92
C TRP A 167 3.20 -1.84 -4.02
N ARG A 168 3.21 -0.52 -3.84
CA ARG A 168 1.98 0.28 -3.76
C ARG A 168 1.86 1.18 -4.96
N PHE A 169 0.67 1.23 -5.54
CA PHE A 169 0.29 2.29 -6.47
C PHE A 169 -0.64 3.26 -5.75
N ALA A 170 -0.36 4.56 -5.82
CA ALA A 170 -1.14 5.58 -5.16
C ALA A 170 -1.36 6.80 -6.07
N TRP A 171 -2.58 7.34 -6.05
CA TRP A 171 -2.97 8.55 -6.77
C TRP A 171 -3.49 9.59 -5.79
N ARG A 172 -2.85 10.76 -5.78
CA ARG A 172 -3.24 11.89 -4.94
C ARG A 172 -3.94 12.97 -5.75
N PRO A 173 -5.02 13.58 -5.22
CA PRO A 173 -5.68 14.69 -5.88
C PRO A 173 -4.80 15.95 -5.85
N PRO A 174 -4.99 16.87 -6.82
CA PRO A 174 -4.25 18.14 -6.85
C PRO A 174 -4.68 19.12 -5.74
N VAL A 175 -5.86 18.93 -5.17
CA VAL A 175 -6.41 19.70 -4.05
C VAL A 175 -6.82 18.71 -2.96
N PRO A 176 -6.63 19.02 -1.66
CA PRO A 176 -7.02 18.12 -0.57
C PRO A 176 -8.51 17.73 -0.61
N ILE A 177 -8.78 16.43 -0.54
CA ILE A 177 -10.13 15.85 -0.50
C ILE A 177 -10.17 14.84 0.65
N HIS A 178 -11.19 14.90 1.51
CA HIS A 178 -11.32 13.98 2.65
C HIS A 178 -12.21 12.76 2.35
N HIS A 179 -13.22 12.93 1.48
CA HIS A 179 -14.12 11.85 1.06
C HIS A 179 -13.91 11.51 -0.41
N ILE A 180 -13.58 10.26 -0.71
CA ILE A 180 -13.36 9.76 -2.07
C ILE A 180 -14.13 8.44 -2.17
N GLU A 181 -14.82 8.21 -3.27
CA GLU A 181 -15.43 6.91 -3.55
C GLU A 181 -14.42 5.97 -4.21
N PRO A 182 -14.43 4.66 -3.91
CA PRO A 182 -13.66 3.69 -4.67
C PRO A 182 -14.04 3.71 -6.14
N ILE A 183 -13.04 3.66 -7.01
CA ILE A 183 -13.25 3.57 -8.46
C ILE A 183 -12.73 2.24 -9.00
N THR A 184 -13.31 1.78 -10.10
CA THR A 184 -12.79 0.62 -10.84
C THR A 184 -12.28 1.11 -12.18
N ILE A 185 -11.04 0.77 -12.50
CA ILE A 185 -10.45 0.99 -13.82
C ILE A 185 -10.35 -0.35 -14.57
N SER A 186 -10.25 -0.30 -15.90
CA SER A 186 -10.04 -1.48 -16.75
C SER A 186 -8.85 -1.24 -17.68
N ILE A 187 -7.78 -2.02 -17.50
CA ILE A 187 -6.53 -1.91 -18.26
C ILE A 187 -6.47 -2.84 -19.47
N GLY A 188 -7.62 -3.40 -19.85
CA GLY A 188 -7.73 -4.49 -20.80
C GLY A 188 -7.17 -5.81 -20.25
N SER A 189 -7.41 -6.90 -20.97
CA SER A 189 -6.91 -8.21 -20.56
C SER A 189 -5.40 -8.21 -20.30
N ILE A 190 -4.99 -8.84 -19.21
CA ILE A 190 -3.58 -9.05 -18.85
C ILE A 190 -3.21 -10.53 -18.88
N ALA A 191 -4.06 -11.39 -19.45
CA ALA A 191 -3.81 -12.83 -19.53
C ALA A 191 -2.53 -13.21 -20.29
N ASN A 192 -1.96 -12.29 -21.08
CA ASN A 192 -0.69 -12.47 -21.78
C ASN A 192 0.54 -12.11 -20.92
N ILE A 193 0.37 -11.43 -19.79
CA ILE A 193 1.44 -10.98 -18.89
C ILE A 193 1.23 -11.42 -17.43
N ALA A 194 0.15 -12.14 -17.15
CA ALA A 194 -0.21 -12.56 -15.81
C ALA A 194 -0.92 -13.92 -15.82
N GLU A 195 -0.94 -14.57 -14.66
CA GLU A 195 -1.68 -15.82 -14.43
C GLU A 195 -2.29 -15.84 -13.02
N ILE A 196 -3.23 -16.76 -12.78
CA ILE A 196 -3.79 -17.00 -11.45
C ILE A 196 -3.25 -18.34 -10.94
N ILE A 197 -2.69 -18.31 -9.74
CA ILE A 197 -2.26 -19.48 -8.99
C ILE A 197 -3.25 -19.72 -7.86
N GLU A 198 -3.71 -20.95 -7.71
CA GLU A 198 -4.58 -21.34 -6.59
C GLU A 198 -3.79 -21.46 -5.30
N ARG A 199 -4.46 -21.21 -4.17
CA ARG A 199 -3.87 -21.45 -2.85
C ARG A 199 -3.37 -22.90 -2.76
N PRO A 200 -2.09 -23.12 -2.44
CA PRO A 200 -1.55 -24.46 -2.23
C PRO A 200 -2.38 -25.19 -1.16
N ARG A 201 -2.73 -26.45 -1.44
CA ARG A 201 -3.35 -27.30 -0.41
C ARG A 201 -2.27 -27.60 0.62
N LEU A 202 -2.53 -27.26 1.88
CA LEU A 202 -1.73 -27.76 2.98
C LEU A 202 -1.92 -29.29 2.99
N GLU A 203 -0.92 -30.03 2.51
CA GLU A 203 -0.90 -31.47 2.77
C GLU A 203 -0.75 -31.64 4.30
N PRO A 204 -1.63 -32.40 4.95
CA PRO A 204 -1.47 -32.69 6.36
C PRO A 204 -0.14 -33.44 6.53
N HIS A 205 0.80 -32.85 7.26
CA HIS A 205 1.97 -33.57 7.73
C HIS A 205 1.47 -34.73 8.60
N ILE A 206 1.64 -35.96 8.08
CA ILE A 206 1.34 -37.23 8.78
C ILE A 206 2.38 -37.46 9.86
#